data_AF-A0AAU4BBG5-F1
#
_entry.id   AF-A0AAU4BBG5-F1
#
_cell.length_a   1.000
_cell.length_b   1.000
_cell.length_c   1.000
_cell.angle_alpha   90.00
_cell.angle_beta   90.00
_cell.angle_gamma   90.00
#
_symmetry.space_group_name_H-M   'P 1'
#
loop_
_entity.id
_entity.type
_entity.pdbx_description
1 polymer ?
#
loop_
_entity_poly.entity_id
_entity_poly.type
_entity_poly.pdbx_seq_one_letter_code
_entity_poly.pdbx_strand_id
1 'polypeptide(L)'
;MHEHETRTDEDIERLAGELHECVRALNHLTQDPGLSDPAATYTVLGNLAQTSFRLGQTAEHVDAFLTRELDAGRLGHDRGDDPAPAVTAAHDALGRVIEQSADLGESFRRAAGALSPIHAVEAGGESPVEQLAAAKLAERKDAQQGQASEDFPRAISEVLQSPDSAADVPSELRSPPQPPHPRRER
;
A
#
# COMPACT_ATOMS: atom_id res chain seq x y z
N MET A 1 7.76 23.52 37.50
CA MET A 1 8.55 22.37 37.00
C MET A 1 8.04 21.13 37.72
N HIS A 2 7.82 20.05 36.96
CA HIS A 2 7.27 18.73 37.34
C HIS A 2 5.75 18.54 37.18
N GLU A 3 5.27 18.67 35.93
CA GLU A 3 4.04 18.02 35.43
C GLU A 3 4.42 16.91 34.41
N HIS A 4 5.39 16.07 34.75
CA HIS A 4 5.88 15.00 33.85
C HIS A 4 5.83 13.59 34.46
N GLU A 5 5.43 13.45 35.72
CA GLU A 5 5.36 12.14 36.39
C GLU A 5 4.01 11.43 36.25
N THR A 6 3.01 12.06 35.63
CA THR A 6 1.65 11.52 35.47
C THR A 6 1.32 11.04 34.06
N ARG A 7 2.30 10.95 33.15
CA ARG A 7 2.15 10.10 31.95
C ARG A 7 2.46 8.68 32.43
N THR A 8 1.45 8.07 33.03
CA THR A 8 1.57 7.20 34.23
C THR A 8 1.46 5.73 33.89
N ASP A 9 1.67 4.86 34.88
CA ASP A 9 1.34 3.43 34.80
C ASP A 9 -0.07 3.20 34.22
N GLU A 10 -1.04 4.07 34.52
CA GLU A 10 -2.39 4.08 33.93
C GLU A 10 -2.38 4.19 32.39
N ASP A 11 -1.49 5.00 31.81
CA ASP A 11 -1.32 5.09 30.36
C ASP A 11 -0.73 3.80 29.78
N ILE A 12 0.22 3.17 30.50
CA ILE A 12 0.84 1.91 30.08
C ILE A 12 -0.21 0.80 30.08
N GLU A 13 -0.99 0.69 31.16
CA GLU A 13 -2.09 -0.27 31.29
C GLU A 13 -3.16 -0.05 30.23
N ARG A 14 -3.57 1.21 30.01
CA ARG A 14 -4.54 1.57 28.96
C ARG A 14 -4.04 1.18 27.58
N LEU A 15 -2.79 1.49 27.24
CA LEU A 15 -2.19 1.14 25.94
C LEU A 15 -2.07 -0.38 25.76
N ALA A 16 -1.75 -1.13 26.81
CA ALA A 16 -1.74 -2.59 26.78
C ALA A 16 -3.16 -3.16 26.52
N GLY A 17 -4.18 -2.57 27.14
CA GLY A 17 -5.59 -2.91 26.89
C GLY A 17 -6.04 -2.56 25.46
N GLU A 18 -5.66 -1.39 24.95
CA GLU A 18 -5.96 -0.98 23.57
C GLU A 18 -5.30 -1.92 22.54
N LEU A 19 -4.06 -2.34 22.79
CA LEU A 19 -3.38 -3.34 21.96
C LEU A 19 -4.14 -4.67 21.96
N HIS A 20 -4.59 -5.15 23.12
CA HIS A 20 -5.40 -6.37 23.22
C HIS A 20 -6.66 -6.29 22.35
N GLU A 21 -7.41 -5.19 22.45
CA GLU A 21 -8.62 -4.97 21.65
C GLU A 21 -8.32 -4.82 20.16
N CYS A 22 -7.20 -4.18 19.79
CA CYS A 22 -6.79 -4.08 18.39
C CYS A 22 -6.47 -5.46 17.79
N VAL A 23 -5.78 -6.33 18.54
CA VAL A 23 -5.52 -7.71 18.11
C VAL A 23 -6.84 -8.49 18.00
N ARG A 24 -7.76 -8.32 18.95
CA ARG A 24 -9.09 -8.95 18.88
C ARG A 24 -9.87 -8.51 17.64
N ALA A 25 -9.89 -7.20 17.36
CA ALA A 25 -10.54 -6.63 16.18
C ALA A 25 -9.89 -7.13 14.89
N LEU A 26 -8.56 -7.17 14.83
CA LEU A 26 -7.81 -7.72 13.69
C LEU A 26 -8.15 -9.20 13.45
N ASN A 27 -8.21 -10.00 14.50
CA ASN A 27 -8.59 -11.42 14.40
C ASN A 27 -10.03 -11.59 13.90
N HIS A 28 -10.95 -10.68 14.26
CA HIS A 28 -12.32 -10.72 13.77
C HIS A 28 -12.42 -10.28 12.30
N LEU A 29 -11.69 -9.23 11.89
CA LEU A 29 -11.70 -8.74 10.51
C LEU A 29 -10.99 -9.70 9.54
N THR A 30 -10.10 -10.54 10.03
CA THR A 30 -9.47 -11.61 9.23
C THR A 30 -10.35 -12.86 9.11
N GLN A 31 -11.51 -12.89 9.79
CA GLN A 31 -12.54 -13.90 9.60
C GLN A 31 -13.49 -13.53 8.44
N ASP A 32 -14.15 -14.55 7.89
CA ASP A 32 -14.98 -14.61 6.67
C ASP A 32 -15.70 -13.30 6.22
N PRO A 33 -15.53 -12.84 4.94
CA PRO A 33 -14.64 -13.38 3.91
C PRO A 33 -13.16 -13.07 4.18
N GLY A 34 -12.86 -12.23 5.18
CA GLY A 34 -11.52 -11.86 5.57
C GLY A 34 -10.77 -11.04 4.52
N LEU A 35 -9.47 -11.28 4.41
CA LEU A 35 -8.58 -10.60 3.46
C LEU A 35 -8.95 -10.93 2.01
N SER A 36 -9.15 -9.91 1.19
CA SER A 36 -9.54 -10.05 -0.23
C SER A 36 -8.42 -9.76 -1.23
N ASP A 37 -7.27 -9.26 -0.77
CA ASP A 37 -6.16 -8.80 -1.61
C ASP A 37 -4.80 -9.29 -1.06
N PRO A 38 -3.98 -9.98 -1.89
CA PRO A 38 -2.61 -10.34 -1.53
C PRO A 38 -1.75 -9.16 -1.05
N ALA A 39 -1.91 -7.96 -1.61
CA ALA A 39 -1.13 -6.78 -1.18
C ALA A 39 -1.51 -6.32 0.24
N ALA A 40 -2.80 -6.40 0.59
CA ALA A 40 -3.27 -6.18 1.96
C ALA A 40 -2.68 -7.24 2.90
N THR A 41 -2.62 -8.51 2.49
CA THR A 41 -2.03 -9.60 3.28
C THR A 41 -0.54 -9.35 3.55
N TYR A 42 0.23 -8.95 2.53
CA TYR A 42 1.64 -8.58 2.69
C TYR A 42 1.82 -7.46 3.72
N THR A 43 1.00 -6.42 3.63
CA THR A 43 1.05 -5.27 4.56
C THR A 43 0.73 -5.69 5.99
N VAL A 44 -0.30 -6.52 6.19
CA VAL A 44 -0.68 -7.05 7.50
C VAL A 44 0.47 -7.85 8.10
N LEU A 45 1.08 -8.77 7.34
CA LEU A 45 2.22 -9.56 7.83
C LEU A 45 3.43 -8.70 8.17
N GLY A 46 3.75 -7.69 7.35
CA GLY A 46 4.83 -6.74 7.64
C GLY A 46 4.61 -5.93 8.92
N ASN A 47 3.37 -5.51 9.19
CA ASN A 47 3.02 -4.82 10.43
C ASN A 47 3.08 -5.76 11.64
N LEU A 48 2.56 -6.99 11.53
CA LEU A 48 2.63 -7.99 12.59
C LEU A 48 4.07 -8.38 12.93
N ALA A 49 4.95 -8.42 11.93
CA ALA A 49 6.38 -8.61 12.15
C ALA A 49 6.96 -7.50 13.04
N GLN A 50 6.72 -6.23 12.69
CA GLN A 50 7.19 -5.09 13.48
C GLN A 50 6.61 -5.07 14.89
N THR A 51 5.31 -5.34 15.03
CA THR A 51 4.64 -5.44 16.32
C THR A 51 5.30 -6.51 17.20
N SER A 52 5.64 -7.67 16.63
CA SER A 52 6.30 -8.75 17.37
C SER A 52 7.64 -8.30 17.96
N PHE A 53 8.51 -7.64 17.19
CA PHE A 53 9.77 -7.10 17.77
C PHE A 53 9.53 -6.08 18.87
N ARG A 54 8.51 -5.23 18.75
CA ARG A 54 8.16 -4.23 19.77
C ARG A 54 7.62 -4.89 21.04
N LEU A 55 6.92 -6.01 20.95
CA LEU A 55 6.51 -6.79 22.13
C LEU A 55 7.72 -7.29 22.92
N GLY A 56 8.79 -7.73 22.23
CA GLY A 56 10.07 -8.07 22.86
C GLY A 56 10.67 -6.88 23.62
N GLN A 57 10.69 -5.69 23.00
CA GLN A 57 11.16 -4.46 23.67
C GLN A 57 10.30 -4.08 24.89
N THR A 58 8.98 -4.24 24.81
CA THR A 58 8.12 -4.02 25.98
C THR A 58 8.46 -5.00 27.11
N ALA A 59 8.72 -6.27 26.80
CA ALA A 59 9.14 -7.26 27.79
C ALA A 59 10.50 -6.89 28.44
N GLU A 60 11.48 -6.42 27.66
CA GLU A 60 12.75 -5.91 28.17
C GLU A 60 12.56 -4.75 29.15
N HIS A 61 11.66 -3.81 28.85
CA HIS A 61 11.38 -2.69 29.75
C HIS A 61 10.72 -3.13 31.06
N VAL A 62 9.80 -4.10 31.02
CA VAL A 62 9.18 -4.69 32.23
C VAL A 62 10.22 -5.44 33.04
N ASP A 63 11.10 -6.18 32.39
CA ASP A 63 12.20 -6.93 33.03
C ASP A 63 13.17 -6.00 33.78
N ALA A 64 13.58 -4.90 33.11
CA ALA A 64 14.44 -3.88 33.70
C ALA A 64 13.76 -3.14 34.86
N PHE A 65 12.45 -2.90 34.78
CA PHE A 65 11.66 -2.35 35.89
C PHE A 65 11.76 -3.27 37.11
N LEU A 66 11.44 -4.57 36.96
CA LEU A 66 11.44 -5.52 38.06
C LEU A 66 12.81 -5.64 38.73
N THR A 67 13.87 -5.67 37.93
CA THR A 67 15.26 -5.68 38.43
C THR A 67 15.52 -4.46 39.32
N ARG A 68 15.21 -3.26 38.83
CA ARG A 68 15.43 -2.00 39.56
C ARG A 68 14.61 -1.90 40.84
N GLU A 69 13.37 -2.39 40.84
CA GLU A 69 12.52 -2.37 42.02
C GLU A 69 12.97 -3.40 43.07
N LEU A 70 13.44 -4.58 42.64
CA LEU A 70 14.00 -5.61 43.53
C LEU A 70 15.30 -5.13 44.18
N ASP A 71 16.24 -4.61 43.39
CA ASP A 71 17.54 -4.10 43.86
C ASP A 71 17.38 -2.95 44.87
N ALA A 72 16.33 -2.15 44.71
CA ALA A 72 16.01 -1.08 45.62
C ALA A 72 15.22 -1.50 46.86
N GLY A 73 14.87 -2.79 47.00
CA GLY A 73 14.06 -3.30 48.11
C GLY A 73 12.65 -2.73 48.14
N ARG A 74 12.09 -2.33 46.99
CA ARG A 74 10.75 -1.73 46.88
C ARG A 74 9.65 -2.75 46.58
N LEU A 75 10.02 -4.01 46.35
CA LEU A 75 9.08 -5.10 46.14
C LEU A 75 8.75 -5.81 47.45
N GLY A 76 7.50 -6.23 47.58
CA GLY A 76 7.03 -7.11 48.65
C GLY A 76 6.28 -8.30 48.07
N HIS A 77 6.14 -9.36 48.86
CA HIS A 77 5.33 -10.53 48.52
C HIS A 77 4.06 -10.54 49.38
N ASP A 78 2.90 -10.84 48.78
CA ASP A 78 1.60 -10.79 49.48
C ASP A 78 1.51 -11.67 50.73
N ARG A 79 2.32 -12.73 50.78
CA ARG A 79 2.41 -13.65 51.93
C ARG A 79 3.47 -13.28 52.95
N GLY A 80 4.21 -12.20 52.72
CA GLY A 80 5.36 -11.77 53.53
C GLY A 80 6.65 -12.55 53.27
N ASP A 81 6.67 -13.44 52.27
CA ASP A 81 7.86 -14.14 51.82
C ASP A 81 8.86 -13.19 51.12
N ASP A 82 10.07 -13.66 50.86
CA ASP A 82 11.03 -12.98 49.99
C ASP A 82 10.46 -12.87 48.56
N PRO A 83 10.37 -11.67 47.93
CA PRO A 83 9.90 -11.52 46.56
C PRO A 83 10.88 -12.04 45.50
N ALA A 84 12.17 -12.25 45.84
CA ALA A 84 13.21 -12.59 44.85
C ALA A 84 12.91 -13.86 44.02
N PRO A 85 12.38 -14.96 44.57
CA PRO A 85 12.01 -16.14 43.77
C PRO A 85 10.89 -15.85 42.76
N ALA A 86 9.90 -15.04 43.12
CA ALA A 86 8.80 -14.68 42.23
C ALA A 86 9.30 -13.77 41.09
N VAL A 87 10.17 -12.81 41.41
CA VAL A 87 10.81 -11.94 40.41
C VAL A 87 11.71 -12.75 39.47
N THR A 88 12.47 -13.71 39.98
CA THR A 88 13.28 -14.64 39.16
C THR A 88 12.41 -15.41 38.16
N ALA A 89 11.28 -15.94 38.62
CA ALA A 89 10.34 -16.64 37.74
C ALA A 89 9.74 -15.72 36.65
N ALA A 90 9.51 -14.45 36.98
CA ALA A 90 9.08 -13.45 36.01
C ALA A 90 10.18 -13.13 34.98
N HIS A 91 11.43 -12.96 35.40
CA HIS A 91 12.59 -12.77 34.52
C HIS A 91 12.74 -13.93 33.52
N ASP A 92 12.66 -15.17 33.99
CA ASP A 92 12.73 -16.35 33.13
C ASP A 92 11.60 -16.37 32.09
N ALA A 93 10.40 -15.93 32.47
CA ALA A 93 9.26 -15.83 31.55
C ALA A 93 9.44 -14.70 30.53
N LEU A 94 9.90 -13.53 30.95
CA LEU A 94 10.16 -12.38 30.08
C LEU A 94 11.30 -12.67 29.09
N GLY A 95 12.37 -13.34 29.53
CA GLY A 95 13.44 -13.83 28.65
C GLY A 95 12.89 -14.69 27.51
N ARG A 96 12.01 -15.66 27.82
CA ARG A 96 11.34 -16.48 26.80
C ARG A 96 10.45 -15.65 25.86
N VAL A 97 9.75 -14.64 26.38
CA VAL A 97 8.91 -13.74 25.56
C VAL A 97 9.77 -12.96 24.56
N ILE A 98 10.95 -12.49 24.96
CA ILE A 98 11.87 -11.74 24.07
C ILE A 98 12.30 -12.63 22.90
N GLU A 99 12.76 -13.85 23.18
CA GLU A 99 13.14 -14.82 22.15
C GLU A 99 11.97 -15.17 21.23
N GLN A 100 10.81 -15.53 21.81
CA GLN A 100 9.61 -15.90 21.06
C GLN A 100 9.09 -14.75 20.19
N SER A 101 9.20 -13.51 20.68
CA SER A 101 8.80 -12.31 19.94
C SER A 101 9.68 -12.09 18.71
N ALA A 102 10.99 -12.33 18.84
CA ALA A 102 11.92 -12.26 17.71
C ALA A 102 11.62 -13.35 16.67
N ASP A 103 11.41 -14.60 17.11
CA ASP A 103 11.07 -15.73 16.25
C ASP A 103 9.74 -15.53 15.53
N LEU A 104 8.73 -15.00 16.23
CA LEU A 104 7.42 -14.67 15.66
C LEU A 104 7.55 -13.57 14.60
N GLY A 105 8.28 -12.50 14.91
CA GLY A 105 8.49 -11.40 13.99
C GLY A 105 9.22 -11.83 12.72
N GLU A 106 10.21 -12.71 12.86
CA GLU A 106 10.94 -13.28 11.74
C GLU A 106 10.07 -14.22 10.90
N SER A 107 9.21 -15.01 11.54
CA SER A 107 8.24 -15.87 10.85
C SER A 107 7.26 -15.05 10.00
N PHE A 108 6.75 -13.93 10.53
CA PHE A 108 5.91 -13.00 9.76
C PHE A 108 6.65 -12.36 8.59
N ARG A 109 7.92 -11.95 8.77
CA ARG A 109 8.74 -11.42 7.67
C ARG A 109 8.93 -12.44 6.56
N ARG A 110 9.24 -13.69 6.90
CA ARG A 110 9.40 -14.77 5.92
C ARG A 110 8.10 -15.02 5.17
N ALA A 111 6.97 -15.05 5.87
CA ALA A 111 5.66 -15.17 5.24
C ALA A 111 5.37 -14.02 4.27
N ALA A 112 5.62 -12.77 4.67
CA ALA A 112 5.48 -11.61 3.79
C ALA A 112 6.41 -11.71 2.56
N GLY A 113 7.67 -12.09 2.76
CA GLY A 113 8.62 -12.30 1.67
C GLY A 113 8.16 -13.37 0.67
N ALA A 114 7.56 -14.46 1.15
CA ALA A 114 7.01 -15.51 0.31
C ALA A 114 5.77 -15.06 -0.49
N LEU A 115 5.05 -14.04 -0.03
CA LEU A 115 3.91 -13.44 -0.76
C LEU A 115 4.34 -12.39 -1.79
N SER A 116 5.57 -11.89 -1.75
CA SER A 116 6.09 -10.87 -2.68
C SER A 116 5.82 -11.14 -4.17
N PRO A 117 5.92 -12.37 -4.71
CA PRO A 117 5.62 -12.64 -6.11
C PRO A 117 4.11 -12.87 -6.41
N ILE A 118 3.25 -12.93 -5.40
CA ILE A 118 1.83 -13.28 -5.55
C ILE A 118 1.01 -12.02 -5.81
N HIS A 119 0.22 -12.03 -6.88
CA HIS A 119 -0.72 -10.97 -7.25
C HIS A 119 -2.11 -11.53 -7.47
N ALA A 120 -3.14 -10.70 -7.27
CA ALA A 120 -4.51 -11.07 -7.58
C ALA A 120 -4.66 -11.26 -9.10
N VAL A 121 -5.34 -12.33 -9.51
CA VAL A 121 -5.77 -12.52 -10.90
C VAL A 121 -7.22 -12.07 -10.97
N GLU A 122 -7.53 -11.05 -11.77
CA GLU A 122 -8.91 -10.65 -11.97
C GLU A 122 -9.69 -11.81 -12.60
N ALA A 123 -10.82 -12.18 -11.99
CA ALA A 123 -11.73 -13.19 -12.51
C ALA A 123 -12.43 -12.64 -13.77
N GLY A 124 -11.72 -12.62 -14.90
CA GLY A 124 -12.25 -12.22 -16.20
C GLY A 124 -11.29 -11.48 -17.13
N GLY A 125 -10.06 -11.16 -16.71
CA GLY A 125 -9.09 -10.45 -17.55
C GLY A 125 -8.00 -11.38 -18.05
N GLU A 126 -7.81 -11.43 -19.38
CA GLU A 126 -6.66 -12.07 -20.04
C GLU A 126 -5.36 -11.70 -19.30
N SER A 127 -4.45 -12.66 -19.16
CA SER A 127 -3.22 -12.49 -18.39
C SER A 127 -2.49 -11.19 -18.81
N PRO A 128 -1.88 -10.43 -17.89
CA PRO A 128 -1.05 -9.27 -18.24
C PRO A 128 0.05 -9.62 -19.27
N VAL A 129 0.49 -10.88 -19.28
CA VAL A 129 1.44 -11.41 -20.27
C VAL A 129 0.79 -11.58 -21.65
N GLU A 130 -0.47 -11.99 -21.69
CA GLU A 130 -1.26 -12.12 -22.92
C GLU A 130 -1.65 -10.75 -23.48
N GLN A 131 -1.99 -9.78 -22.61
CA GLN A 131 -2.24 -8.39 -23.03
C GLN A 131 -0.98 -7.70 -23.54
N LEU A 132 0.17 -7.89 -22.89
CA LEU A 132 1.45 -7.37 -23.38
C LEU A 132 1.88 -8.05 -24.69
N ALA A 133 1.60 -9.35 -24.84
CA ALA A 133 1.83 -10.08 -26.09
C ALA A 133 0.89 -9.60 -27.20
N ALA A 134 -0.39 -9.34 -26.90
CA ALA A 134 -1.38 -8.82 -27.84
C ALA A 134 -1.06 -7.38 -28.25
N ALA A 135 -0.63 -6.52 -27.33
CA ALA A 135 -0.18 -5.15 -27.61
C ALA A 135 1.07 -5.15 -28.52
N LYS A 136 2.05 -6.02 -28.24
CA LYS A 136 3.23 -6.18 -29.12
C LYS A 136 2.88 -6.75 -30.49
N LEU A 137 1.84 -7.60 -30.57
CA LEU A 137 1.36 -8.12 -31.86
C LEU A 137 0.64 -7.03 -32.67
N ALA A 138 -0.10 -6.15 -32.01
CA ALA A 138 -0.80 -5.02 -32.63
C ALA A 138 0.19 -3.98 -33.17
N GLU A 139 1.19 -3.57 -32.39
CA GLU A 139 2.26 -2.64 -32.85
C GLU A 139 3.02 -3.19 -34.06
N ARG A 140 3.27 -4.51 -34.10
CA ARG A 140 3.96 -5.15 -35.23
C ARG A 140 3.09 -5.18 -36.49
N LYS A 141 1.77 -5.33 -36.36
CA LYS A 141 0.82 -5.27 -37.48
C LYS A 141 0.72 -3.85 -38.05
N ASP A 142 0.66 -2.84 -37.20
CA ASP A 142 0.60 -1.44 -37.63
C ASP A 142 1.88 -1.01 -38.36
N ALA A 143 3.05 -1.46 -37.87
CA ALA A 143 4.33 -1.24 -38.55
C ALA A 143 4.39 -1.95 -39.93
N GLN A 144 3.78 -3.12 -40.07
CA GLN A 144 3.73 -3.87 -41.34
C GLN A 144 2.70 -3.29 -42.33
N GLN A 145 1.59 -2.71 -41.86
CA GLN A 145 0.60 -2.03 -42.71
C GLN A 145 1.12 -0.69 -43.24
N GLY A 146 1.91 0.06 -42.46
CA GLY A 146 2.55 1.31 -42.92
C GLY A 146 3.57 1.08 -44.04
N GLN A 147 4.39 0.04 -43.94
CA GLN A 147 5.40 -0.26 -44.97
C GLN A 147 4.80 -0.80 -46.29
N ALA A 148 3.69 -1.53 -46.24
CA ALA A 148 3.08 -2.07 -47.47
C ALA A 148 2.27 -1.03 -48.25
N SER A 149 1.84 0.08 -47.63
CA SER A 149 1.10 1.14 -48.34
C SER A 149 1.97 2.15 -49.08
N GLU A 150 3.27 2.22 -48.78
CA GLU A 150 4.18 3.19 -49.41
C GLU A 150 4.86 2.68 -50.70
N ASP A 151 4.80 1.36 -50.98
CA ASP A 151 5.54 0.73 -52.08
C ASP A 151 4.66 0.28 -53.28
N PHE A 152 3.36 0.60 -53.29
CA PHE A 152 2.50 0.32 -54.43
C PHE A 152 2.48 1.49 -55.45
N PRO A 153 2.75 1.25 -56.74
CA PRO A 153 2.64 2.29 -57.76
C PRO A 153 1.19 2.78 -57.90
N ARG A 154 1.03 4.12 -58.00
CA ARG A 154 -0.28 4.79 -58.12
C ARG A 154 -1.09 4.27 -59.30
N ALA A 155 -2.41 4.17 -59.12
CA ALA A 155 -3.32 3.74 -60.16
C ALA A 155 -3.33 4.72 -61.35
N ILE A 156 -3.37 4.18 -62.56
CA ILE A 156 -3.27 4.91 -63.84
C ILE A 156 -4.33 6.04 -63.98
N SER A 157 -5.44 5.93 -63.25
CA SER A 157 -6.50 6.94 -63.17
C SER A 157 -6.05 8.28 -62.56
N GLU A 158 -4.96 8.33 -61.78
CA GLU A 158 -4.42 9.59 -61.22
C GLU A 158 -3.43 10.30 -62.16
N VAL A 159 -2.91 9.63 -63.20
CA VAL A 159 -1.86 10.17 -64.09
C VAL A 159 -2.43 10.83 -65.35
N LEU A 160 -3.69 10.54 -65.70
CA LEU A 160 -4.32 11.04 -66.93
C LEU A 160 -5.57 11.87 -66.62
N GLN A 161 -5.38 13.13 -66.22
CA GLN A 161 -6.33 14.22 -66.48
C GLN A 161 -5.62 15.59 -66.43
N SER A 162 -5.34 16.12 -67.62
CA SER A 162 -5.13 17.55 -67.95
C SER A 162 -6.34 18.00 -68.80
N PRO A 163 -6.48 19.28 -69.19
CA PRO A 163 -6.59 20.51 -68.38
C PRO A 163 -7.83 21.36 -68.76
N ASP A 164 -7.97 22.50 -68.08
CA ASP A 164 -8.44 23.81 -68.60
C ASP A 164 -9.95 24.18 -68.59
N SER A 165 -10.35 25.06 -67.67
CA SER A 165 -10.69 26.46 -68.03
C SER A 165 -11.23 27.29 -66.85
N ALA A 166 -10.75 28.54 -66.84
CA ALA A 166 -11.38 29.76 -66.32
C ALA A 166 -11.07 30.21 -64.87
N ALA A 167 -9.95 30.94 -64.77
CA ALA A 167 -9.89 32.36 -64.38
C ALA A 167 -10.41 32.81 -62.99
N ASP A 168 -9.47 32.98 -62.07
CA ASP A 168 -9.01 34.26 -61.49
C ASP A 168 -10.04 35.28 -60.96
N VAL A 169 -10.05 35.51 -59.62
CA VAL A 169 -10.24 36.86 -59.04
C VAL A 169 -9.50 37.02 -57.67
N PRO A 170 -8.67 38.07 -57.49
CA PRO A 170 -7.95 38.41 -56.25
C PRO A 170 -8.81 38.93 -55.07
N SER A 171 -8.25 38.85 -53.86
CA SER A 171 -8.90 39.08 -52.54
C SER A 171 -9.20 40.54 -52.13
N GLU A 172 -9.42 41.50 -53.04
CA GLU A 172 -9.61 42.93 -52.70
C GLU A 172 -11.07 43.41 -52.54
N LEU A 173 -12.07 42.52 -52.52
CA LEU A 173 -13.49 42.87 -52.28
C LEU A 173 -14.02 42.37 -50.94
N ARG A 174 -13.23 42.50 -49.86
CA ARG A 174 -13.72 42.30 -48.49
C ARG A 174 -14.49 43.53 -48.01
N SER A 175 -15.82 43.47 -47.98
CA SER A 175 -16.63 44.42 -47.21
C SER A 175 -16.45 44.20 -45.70
N PRO A 176 -16.35 45.27 -44.89
CA PRO A 176 -16.24 45.16 -43.43
C PRO A 176 -17.57 44.78 -42.76
N PRO A 177 -17.55 44.23 -41.53
CA PRO A 177 -18.74 43.73 -40.85
C PRO A 177 -19.72 44.86 -40.49
N GLN A 178 -21.00 44.61 -40.74
CA GLN A 178 -22.11 45.54 -40.49
C GLN A 178 -22.51 45.56 -38.99
N PRO A 179 -22.71 46.73 -38.35
CA PRO A 179 -23.10 46.81 -36.94
C PRO A 179 -24.59 46.48 -36.71
N PRO A 180 -24.98 46.02 -35.50
CA PRO A 180 -26.31 45.50 -35.22
C PRO A 180 -27.41 46.59 -35.16
N HIS A 181 -28.59 46.27 -35.68
CA HIS A 181 -29.75 47.16 -35.68
C HIS A 181 -30.42 47.30 -34.29
N PRO A 182 -31.00 48.47 -33.94
CA PRO A 182 -31.65 48.69 -32.66
C PRO A 182 -33.06 48.06 -32.59
N ARG A 183 -33.37 47.44 -31.44
CA ARG A 183 -34.71 46.98 -31.04
C ARG A 183 -35.63 48.19 -30.85
N ARG A 184 -36.78 48.19 -31.53
CA ARG A 184 -37.94 49.01 -31.13
C ARG A 184 -38.73 48.25 -30.08
N GLU A 185 -38.65 48.70 -28.83
CA GLU A 185 -39.72 48.50 -27.85
C GLU A 185 -40.85 49.50 -28.15
N ARG A 186 -42.07 49.13 -27.73
CA ARG A 186 -43.28 49.98 -27.83
C ARG A 186 -43.22 51.17 -26.89
#